data_AF-A0A2T7TCH0-F1
#
_entry.id   AF-A0A2T7TCH0-F1
#
_cell.length_a   1.000
_cell.length_b   1.000
_cell.length_c   1.000
_cell.angle_alpha   90.00
_cell.angle_beta   90.00
_cell.angle_gamma   90.00
#
_symmetry.space_group_name_H-M   'P 1'
#
loop_
_entity.id
_entity.type
_entity.pdbx_description
1 polymer ?
#
loop_
_entity_poly.entity_id
_entity_poly.type
_entity_poly.pdbx_seq_one_letter_code
_entity_poly.pdbx_strand_id
1 'polypeptide(L)'
;MTTAVTTPVKRADSRRISARVRILLWLLVVMAVALTAVATTTRSILLRDVDHRISQLLTQETGEFANFVSQGVDPETGQRFSDPRRLLRVFLQRQYSDPDEELLGLTRAAAPKPHVIRQRRDLPDATELLVACNPFNVLCGPRGVARVFGPQKGADPARVEELSLALERWAAVLTRDLSPGTDLRTAPGTGASGGLGAGLAALGARLLPRFDVLLDRLDLDARLARADLVITAEGALDHQTVRGKIPAEVARRAHASGVPVLVLAGTIGQGAHEVRAVGVDAYSSILPAPVALPEALDRGGEFLADATERALRMVLLGTRLAPVAA
;
A
#
# COMPACT_ATOMS: atom_id res chain seq x y z
N MET A 1 -11.31 -110.40 -43.89
CA MET A 1 -11.81 -109.25 -43.10
C MET A 1 -10.88 -109.18 -41.89
N THR A 2 -10.05 -108.15 -41.70
CA THR A 2 -10.46 -106.79 -41.30
C THR A 2 -9.36 -105.78 -41.63
N THR A 3 -9.83 -104.59 -41.97
CA THR A 3 -9.20 -103.38 -42.48
C THR A 3 -8.26 -102.65 -41.50
N ALA A 4 -7.35 -101.89 -42.10
CA ALA A 4 -6.38 -100.98 -41.52
C ALA A 4 -6.99 -99.83 -40.68
N VAL A 5 -6.20 -99.30 -39.74
CA VAL A 5 -6.34 -97.92 -39.24
C VAL A 5 -4.94 -97.31 -39.09
N THR A 6 -4.61 -96.41 -40.01
CA THR A 6 -3.50 -95.46 -39.93
C THR A 6 -3.90 -94.28 -39.04
N THR A 7 -3.13 -94.01 -37.99
CA THR A 7 -3.28 -92.84 -37.10
C THR A 7 -2.70 -91.57 -37.73
N PRO A 8 -3.38 -90.41 -37.66
CA PRO A 8 -2.81 -89.15 -38.14
C PRO A 8 -2.01 -88.42 -37.05
N VAL A 9 -0.89 -87.81 -37.45
CA VAL A 9 -0.02 -86.95 -36.64
C VAL A 9 -0.69 -85.60 -36.39
N LYS A 10 -0.91 -85.25 -35.11
CA LYS A 10 -1.39 -83.93 -34.66
C LYS A 10 -0.26 -82.90 -34.76
N ARG A 11 -0.37 -81.92 -35.65
CA ARG A 11 0.49 -80.71 -35.65
C ARG A 11 0.10 -79.81 -34.46
N ALA A 12 1.10 -79.38 -33.68
CA ALA A 12 0.95 -78.42 -32.60
C ALA A 12 0.60 -77.04 -33.17
N ASP A 13 -0.59 -76.55 -32.84
CA ASP A 13 -1.11 -75.28 -33.31
C ASP A 13 -0.52 -74.15 -32.44
N SER A 14 0.44 -73.41 -32.99
CA SER A 14 0.95 -72.19 -32.35
C SER A 14 -0.23 -71.20 -32.27
N ARG A 15 -0.72 -70.91 -31.06
CA ARG A 15 -1.78 -69.92 -30.84
C ARG A 15 -1.30 -68.54 -31.30
N ARG A 16 -1.49 -68.22 -32.57
CA ARG A 16 -1.18 -66.91 -33.15
C ARG A 16 -2.18 -65.92 -32.56
N ILE A 17 -1.70 -65.02 -31.72
CA ILE A 17 -2.50 -63.93 -31.15
C ILE A 17 -3.14 -63.17 -32.33
N SER A 18 -4.47 -63.11 -32.34
CA SER A 18 -5.25 -62.41 -33.37
C SER A 18 -4.75 -60.97 -33.51
N ALA A 19 -4.68 -60.48 -34.75
CA ALA A 19 -4.25 -59.11 -35.04
C ALA A 19 -5.01 -58.07 -34.19
N ARG A 20 -6.29 -58.31 -33.88
CA ARG A 20 -7.11 -57.47 -33.00
C ARG A 20 -6.56 -57.37 -31.58
N VAL A 21 -6.12 -58.48 -30.99
CA VAL A 21 -5.56 -58.50 -29.64
C VAL A 21 -4.22 -57.76 -29.60
N ARG A 22 -3.38 -57.92 -30.62
CA ARG A 22 -2.12 -57.16 -30.72
C ARG A 22 -2.35 -55.66 -30.86
N ILE A 23 -3.34 -55.25 -31.67
CA ILE A 23 -3.70 -53.83 -31.83
C ILE A 23 -4.21 -53.26 -30.51
N LEU A 24 -5.13 -53.96 -29.82
CA LEU A 24 -5.64 -53.52 -28.52
C LEU A 24 -4.52 -53.40 -27.48
N LEU A 25 -3.61 -54.37 -27.43
CA LEU A 25 -2.50 -54.36 -26.48
C LEU A 25 -1.51 -53.22 -26.77
N TRP A 26 -1.22 -52.95 -28.05
CA TRP A 26 -0.43 -51.78 -28.46
C TRP A 26 -1.13 -50.46 -28.11
N LEU A 27 -2.44 -50.36 -28.30
CA LEU A 27 -3.21 -49.16 -27.95
C LEU A 27 -3.16 -48.92 -26.43
N LEU A 28 -3.26 -49.98 -25.63
CA LEU A 28 -3.19 -49.93 -24.17
C LEU A 28 -1.80 -49.49 -23.70
N VAL A 29 -0.73 -50.01 -24.32
CA VAL A 29 0.66 -49.59 -24.05
C VAL A 29 0.87 -48.11 -24.41
N VAL A 30 0.42 -47.68 -25.59
CA VAL A 30 0.55 -46.27 -26.02
C VAL A 30 -0.21 -45.34 -25.07
N MET A 31 -1.42 -45.72 -24.67
CA MET A 31 -2.23 -44.96 -23.71
C MET A 31 -1.56 -44.88 -22.34
N ALA A 32 -0.99 -45.99 -21.85
CA ALA A 32 -0.27 -46.01 -20.58
C ALA A 32 0.98 -45.11 -20.63
N VAL A 33 1.75 -45.14 -21.73
CA VAL A 33 2.91 -44.26 -21.92
C VAL A 33 2.48 -42.79 -21.97
N ALA A 34 1.42 -42.48 -22.71
CA ALA A 34 0.89 -41.11 -22.80
C ALA A 34 0.42 -40.58 -21.44
N LEU A 35 -0.35 -41.38 -20.69
CA LEU A 35 -0.82 -41.01 -19.35
C LEU A 35 0.34 -40.83 -18.37
N THR A 36 1.35 -41.69 -18.43
CA THR A 36 2.54 -41.57 -17.59
C THR A 36 3.32 -40.31 -17.93
N ALA A 37 3.52 -40.00 -19.21
CA ALA A 37 4.19 -38.79 -19.66
C ALA A 37 3.45 -37.52 -19.24
N VAL A 38 2.12 -37.51 -19.32
CA VAL A 38 1.29 -36.40 -18.82
C VAL A 38 1.47 -36.25 -17.32
N ALA A 39 1.34 -37.34 -16.55
CA ALA A 39 1.47 -37.30 -15.10
C ALA A 39 2.86 -36.82 -14.63
N THR A 40 3.94 -37.28 -15.26
CA THR A 40 5.30 -36.85 -14.92
C THR A 40 5.56 -35.40 -15.31
N THR A 41 5.04 -34.95 -16.45
CA THR A 41 5.16 -33.56 -16.91
C THR A 41 4.41 -32.63 -15.96
N THR A 42 3.15 -32.95 -15.63
CA THR A 42 2.35 -32.17 -14.67
C THR A 42 3.03 -32.11 -13.30
N ARG A 43 3.53 -33.25 -12.78
CA ARG A 43 4.27 -33.27 -11.51
C ARG A 43 5.53 -32.41 -11.56
N SER A 44 6.28 -32.44 -12.66
CA SER A 44 7.50 -31.65 -12.84
C SER A 44 7.20 -30.15 -12.90
N ILE A 45 6.14 -29.75 -13.59
CA ILE A 45 5.67 -28.35 -13.65
C ILE A 45 5.26 -27.90 -12.24
N LEU A 46 4.44 -28.67 -11.54
CA LEU A 46 3.99 -28.33 -10.19
C LEU A 46 5.16 -28.20 -9.20
N LEU A 47 6.16 -29.09 -9.26
CA LEU A 47 7.32 -29.02 -8.38
C LEU A 47 8.20 -27.79 -8.66
N ARG A 48 8.43 -27.47 -9.95
CA ARG A 48 9.21 -26.28 -10.33
C ARG A 48 8.53 -24.99 -9.92
N ASP A 49 7.21 -24.93 -10.03
CA ASP A 49 6.42 -23.77 -9.62
C ASP A 49 6.53 -23.53 -8.11
N VAL A 50 6.49 -24.62 -7.33
CA VAL A 50 6.72 -24.58 -5.87
C VAL A 50 8.14 -24.09 -5.55
N ASP A 51 9.18 -24.66 -6.17
CA ASP A 51 10.57 -24.24 -5.92
C ASP A 51 10.80 -22.76 -6.26
N HIS A 52 10.23 -22.29 -7.37
CA HIS A 52 10.36 -20.91 -7.78
C HIS A 52 9.65 -19.97 -6.81
N ARG A 53 8.42 -20.31 -6.41
CA ARG A 53 7.64 -19.54 -5.44
C ARG A 53 8.34 -19.47 -4.07
N ILE A 54 8.85 -20.59 -3.57
CA ILE A 54 9.62 -20.64 -2.32
C ILE A 54 10.87 -19.75 -2.42
N SER A 55 11.62 -19.86 -3.53
CA SER A 55 12.84 -19.06 -3.71
C SER A 55 12.55 -17.56 -3.76
N GLN A 56 11.45 -17.16 -4.41
CA GLN A 56 11.01 -15.77 -4.46
C GLN A 56 10.62 -15.24 -3.08
N LEU A 57 9.80 -16.01 -2.34
CA LEU A 57 9.41 -15.66 -0.97
C LEU A 57 10.61 -15.50 -0.06
N LEU A 58 11.55 -16.46 -0.07
CA LEU A 58 12.78 -16.38 0.72
C LEU A 58 13.63 -15.15 0.37
N THR A 59 13.75 -14.83 -0.91
CA THR A 59 14.52 -13.66 -1.36
C THR A 59 13.86 -12.35 -0.93
N GLN A 60 12.53 -12.30 -0.99
CA GLN A 60 11.76 -11.16 -0.52
C GLN A 60 11.93 -10.96 0.99
N GLU A 61 11.69 -12.01 1.79
CA GLU A 61 11.78 -11.97 3.25
C GLU A 61 13.18 -11.59 3.75
N THR A 62 14.21 -12.17 3.12
CA THR A 62 15.60 -11.82 3.46
C THR A 62 15.95 -10.39 3.07
N GLY A 63 15.43 -9.89 1.96
CA GLY A 63 15.55 -8.49 1.55
C GLY A 63 14.85 -7.52 2.50
N GLU A 64 13.63 -7.83 2.93
CA GLU A 64 12.88 -7.05 3.91
C GLU A 64 13.61 -6.97 5.25
N PHE A 65 14.14 -8.10 5.73
CA PHE A 65 14.93 -8.11 6.96
C PHE A 65 16.21 -7.28 6.83
N ALA A 66 16.96 -7.42 5.73
CA ALA A 66 18.17 -6.63 5.49
C ALA A 66 17.90 -5.11 5.43
N ASN A 67 16.79 -4.72 4.78
CA ASN A 67 16.32 -3.34 4.77
C ASN A 67 15.92 -2.85 6.16
N PHE A 68 15.21 -3.69 6.93
CA PHE A 68 14.82 -3.35 8.29
C PHE A 68 16.03 -3.20 9.23
N VAL A 69 17.08 -4.02 9.05
CA VAL A 69 18.33 -3.90 9.82
C VAL A 69 19.08 -2.60 9.47
N SER A 70 19.12 -2.23 8.19
CA SER A 70 19.91 -1.07 7.74
C SER A 70 19.21 0.27 7.97
N GLN A 71 17.88 0.32 7.83
CA GLN A 71 17.09 1.56 7.88
C GLN A 71 16.04 1.61 8.99
N GLY A 72 15.81 0.50 9.70
CA GLY A 72 14.79 0.43 10.74
C GLY A 72 15.11 1.27 11.98
N VAL A 73 14.04 1.78 12.58
CA VAL A 73 14.05 2.52 13.85
C VAL A 73 13.10 1.85 14.84
N ASP A 74 13.46 1.86 16.12
CA ASP A 74 12.62 1.32 17.19
C ASP A 74 11.36 2.20 17.30
N PRO A 75 10.15 1.62 17.16
CA PRO A 75 8.91 2.37 17.21
C PRO A 75 8.66 3.05 18.57
N GLU A 76 9.26 2.58 19.66
CA GLU A 76 9.10 3.19 20.98
C GLU A 76 10.00 4.40 21.19
N THR A 77 11.19 4.43 20.57
CA THR A 77 12.20 5.47 20.83
C THR A 77 12.47 6.39 19.64
N GLY A 78 12.09 5.97 18.43
CA GLY A 78 12.40 6.68 17.18
C GLY A 78 13.87 6.62 16.77
N GLN A 79 14.72 5.91 17.51
CA GLN A 79 16.16 5.78 17.23
C GLN A 79 16.49 4.44 16.56
N ARG A 80 17.68 4.32 15.96
CA ARG A 80 18.13 3.05 15.37
C ARG A 80 18.24 1.97 16.44
N PHE A 81 17.95 0.72 16.05
CA PHE A 81 18.10 -0.42 16.94
C PHE A 81 19.56 -0.59 17.38
N SER A 82 19.80 -0.57 18.69
CA SER A 82 21.10 -0.86 19.31
C SER A 82 21.19 -2.28 19.87
N ASP A 83 20.04 -2.91 20.15
CA ASP A 83 19.93 -4.29 20.65
C ASP A 83 19.41 -5.23 19.56
N PRO A 84 20.19 -6.24 19.12
CA PRO A 84 19.75 -7.24 18.16
C PRO A 84 18.51 -8.03 18.61
N ARG A 85 18.31 -8.25 19.92
CA ARG A 85 17.13 -8.98 20.40
C ARG A 85 15.86 -8.17 20.23
N ARG A 86 15.91 -6.87 20.54
CA ARG A 86 14.82 -5.93 20.31
C ARG A 86 14.50 -5.80 18.83
N LEU A 87 15.51 -5.65 17.96
CA LEU A 87 15.34 -5.62 16.50
C LEU A 87 14.60 -6.86 16.01
N LEU A 88 15.12 -8.05 16.35
CA LEU A 88 14.55 -9.32 15.94
C LEU A 88 13.11 -9.47 16.45
N ARG A 89 12.85 -9.08 17.71
CA ARG A 89 11.51 -9.13 18.30
C ARG A 89 10.54 -8.21 17.56
N VAL A 90 10.92 -6.96 17.29
CA VAL A 90 10.05 -6.00 16.59
C VAL A 90 9.80 -6.45 15.15
N PHE A 91 10.83 -6.95 14.46
CA PHE A 91 10.67 -7.51 13.12
C PHE A 91 9.69 -8.69 13.11
N LEU A 92 9.92 -9.69 13.96
CA LEU A 92 9.06 -10.88 14.05
C LEU A 92 7.64 -10.54 14.51
N GLN A 93 7.44 -9.52 15.36
CA GLN A 93 6.11 -9.08 15.76
C GLN A 93 5.32 -8.43 14.62
N ARG A 94 6.01 -7.90 13.60
CA ARG A 94 5.40 -7.26 12.43
C ARG A 94 5.16 -8.22 11.27
N GLN A 95 5.83 -9.37 11.24
CA GLN A 95 5.64 -10.37 10.21
C GLN A 95 4.42 -11.22 10.53
N TYR A 96 3.44 -11.25 9.63
CA TYR A 96 2.27 -12.11 9.76
C TYR A 96 2.48 -13.35 8.90
N SER A 97 2.68 -14.51 9.54
CA SER A 97 2.72 -15.78 8.82
C SER A 97 1.38 -16.03 8.15
N ASP A 98 1.39 -16.51 6.92
CA ASP A 98 0.17 -16.98 6.24
C ASP A 98 -0.47 -18.16 7.01
N PRO A 99 -1.75 -18.49 6.75
CA PRO A 99 -2.46 -19.56 7.48
C PRO A 99 -1.75 -20.91 7.49
N ASP A 100 -0.94 -21.20 6.48
CA ASP A 100 -0.17 -22.41 6.25
C ASP A 100 1.34 -22.26 6.53
N GLU A 101 1.77 -21.14 7.11
CA GLU A 101 3.17 -20.85 7.42
C GLU A 101 3.44 -20.83 8.93
N GLU A 102 4.65 -21.26 9.32
CA GLU A 102 5.15 -21.14 10.69
C GLU A 102 6.60 -20.61 10.65
N LEU A 103 6.84 -19.50 11.35
CA LEU A 103 8.17 -18.88 11.42
C LEU A 103 8.96 -19.46 12.61
N LEU A 104 10.10 -20.08 12.30
CA LEU A 104 10.99 -20.71 13.27
C LEU A 104 12.32 -19.95 13.33
N GLY A 105 12.64 -19.37 14.51
CA GLY A 105 13.90 -18.69 14.76
C GLY A 105 14.87 -19.55 15.57
N LEU A 106 16.06 -19.84 15.01
CA LEU A 106 17.15 -20.50 15.73
C LEU A 106 18.16 -19.45 16.20
N THR A 107 18.46 -19.43 17.50
CA THR A 107 19.51 -18.56 18.05
C THR A 107 20.66 -19.40 18.59
N ARG A 108 21.89 -18.88 18.49
CA ARG A 108 23.10 -19.59 18.95
C ARG A 108 23.16 -19.77 20.48
N ALA A 109 22.34 -19.04 21.23
CA ALA A 109 22.28 -19.14 22.68
C ALA A 109 21.33 -20.27 23.09
N ALA A 110 21.81 -21.21 23.90
CA ALA A 110 20.99 -22.27 24.48
C ALA A 110 19.99 -21.66 25.48
N ALA A 111 18.83 -21.25 25.00
CA ALA A 111 17.68 -21.09 25.88
C ALA A 111 17.20 -22.50 26.27
N PRO A 112 16.96 -22.78 27.56
CA PRO A 112 16.57 -24.13 28.01
C PRO A 112 15.19 -24.56 27.49
N LYS A 113 14.39 -23.63 26.93
CA LYS A 113 13.09 -23.90 26.29
C LYS A 113 12.88 -22.97 25.09
N PRO A 114 12.20 -23.45 24.02
CA PRO A 114 11.81 -22.59 22.91
C PRO A 114 10.84 -21.50 23.39
N HIS A 115 11.08 -20.26 22.96
CA HIS A 115 10.14 -19.17 23.17
C HIS A 115 9.10 -19.19 22.05
N VAL A 116 7.85 -19.47 22.41
CA VAL A 116 6.73 -19.42 21.45
C VAL A 116 6.10 -18.03 21.53
N ILE A 117 6.18 -17.27 20.43
CA ILE A 117 5.46 -16.01 20.27
C ILE A 117 4.22 -16.34 19.45
N ARG A 118 3.03 -16.25 20.06
CA ARG A 118 1.76 -16.35 19.33
C ARG A 118 1.28 -14.95 18.99
N GLN A 119 1.23 -14.63 17.71
CA GLN A 119 0.52 -13.45 17.25
C GLN A 119 -0.98 -13.73 17.31
N ARG A 120 -1.74 -12.86 17.98
CA ARG A 120 -3.19 -12.86 17.86
C ARG A 120 -3.53 -12.31 16.48
N ARG A 121 -4.18 -13.15 15.65
CA ARG A 121 -4.70 -12.75 14.34
C ARG A 121 -5.99 -11.94 14.46
N ASP A 122 -6.75 -12.17 15.53
CA ASP A 122 -7.99 -11.47 15.79
C ASP A 122 -7.73 -10.17 16.54
N LEU A 123 -8.27 -9.08 16.00
CA LEU A 123 -8.41 -7.83 16.75
C LEU A 123 -9.42 -8.08 17.89
N PRO A 124 -9.13 -7.65 19.12
CA PRO A 124 -10.13 -7.66 20.18
C PRO A 124 -11.42 -6.96 19.72
N ASP A 125 -12.59 -7.48 20.10
CA ASP A 125 -13.90 -6.93 19.71
C ASP A 125 -14.06 -5.43 20.04
N ALA A 126 -13.34 -4.93 21.05
CA ALA A 126 -13.37 -3.54 21.49
C ALA A 126 -12.29 -2.64 20.84
N THR A 127 -11.65 -3.06 19.75
CA THR A 127 -10.57 -2.28 19.14
C THR A 127 -11.13 -1.07 18.39
N GLU A 128 -10.76 0.14 18.81
CA GLU A 128 -11.08 1.35 18.07
C GLU A 128 -10.29 1.38 16.75
N LEU A 129 -11.02 1.48 15.63
CA LEU A 129 -10.43 1.61 14.30
C LEU A 129 -10.47 3.08 13.87
N LEU A 130 -9.31 3.73 13.88
CA LEU A 130 -9.13 5.10 13.40
C LEU A 130 -8.50 5.08 12.01
N VAL A 131 -9.16 5.68 11.03
CA VAL A 131 -8.70 5.69 9.63
C VAL A 131 -8.37 7.11 9.22
N ALA A 132 -7.08 7.38 9.04
CA ALA A 132 -6.56 8.63 8.51
C ALA A 132 -6.85 8.72 6.99
N CYS A 133 -7.81 9.54 6.57
CA CYS A 133 -8.18 9.65 5.16
C CYS A 133 -8.45 11.09 4.70
N ASN A 134 -8.58 11.28 3.39
CA ASN A 134 -8.96 12.58 2.83
C ASN A 134 -10.50 12.73 2.94
N PRO A 135 -11.00 13.66 3.78
CA PRO A 135 -12.44 13.80 4.00
C PRO A 135 -13.21 14.25 2.75
N PHE A 136 -12.54 14.88 1.77
CA PHE A 136 -13.19 15.33 0.54
C PHE A 136 -13.53 14.19 -0.43
N ASN A 137 -12.98 12.99 -0.22
CA ASN A 137 -13.24 11.85 -1.07
C ASN A 137 -14.51 11.13 -0.58
N VAL A 138 -15.60 11.25 -1.33
CA VAL A 138 -16.86 10.56 -1.07
C VAL A 138 -17.03 9.36 -2.00
N LEU A 139 -17.75 8.33 -1.56
CA LEU A 139 -17.89 7.09 -2.32
C LEU A 139 -18.71 7.30 -3.61
N CYS A 140 -19.84 7.99 -3.49
CA CYS A 140 -20.89 8.05 -4.49
C CYS A 140 -21.25 9.49 -4.90
N GLY A 141 -22.18 9.61 -5.85
CA GLY A 141 -22.69 10.89 -6.34
C GLY A 141 -21.77 11.59 -7.35
N PRO A 142 -22.08 12.85 -7.71
CA PRO A 142 -21.36 13.59 -8.77
C PRO A 142 -19.87 13.80 -8.47
N ARG A 143 -19.50 13.89 -7.19
CA ARG A 143 -18.12 13.99 -6.70
C ARG A 143 -17.58 12.65 -6.18
N GLY A 144 -18.24 11.55 -6.51
CA GLY A 144 -17.86 10.20 -6.10
C GLY A 144 -16.48 9.81 -6.60
N VAL A 145 -15.78 8.98 -5.83
CA VAL A 145 -14.38 8.61 -6.07
C VAL A 145 -14.15 8.03 -7.48
N ALA A 146 -15.10 7.25 -8.01
CA ALA A 146 -15.00 6.72 -9.38
C ALA A 146 -14.94 7.84 -10.43
N ARG A 147 -15.77 8.87 -10.30
CA ARG A 147 -15.85 9.99 -11.24
C ARG A 147 -14.65 10.93 -11.13
N VAL A 148 -14.17 11.17 -9.91
CA VAL A 148 -13.05 12.08 -9.65
C VAL A 148 -11.71 11.44 -9.99
N PHE A 149 -11.50 10.18 -9.60
CA PHE A 149 -10.18 9.53 -9.68
C PHE A 149 -10.10 8.39 -10.71
N GLY A 150 -11.22 7.92 -11.27
CA GLY A 150 -11.23 6.91 -12.32
C GLY A 150 -10.45 7.33 -13.58
N PRO A 151 -10.69 8.53 -14.16
CA PRO A 151 -10.03 8.95 -15.39
C PRO A 151 -8.50 8.95 -15.31
N GLN A 152 -7.92 9.48 -14.23
CA GLN A 152 -6.46 9.48 -14.03
C GLN A 152 -5.87 8.10 -13.76
N LYS A 153 -6.72 7.10 -13.46
CA LYS A 153 -6.33 5.68 -13.32
C LYS A 153 -6.61 4.87 -14.61
N GLY A 154 -6.97 5.54 -15.70
CA GLY A 154 -7.18 4.93 -17.02
C GLY A 154 -8.60 4.43 -17.28
N ALA A 155 -9.59 4.76 -16.44
CA ALA A 155 -10.98 4.43 -16.74
C ALA A 155 -11.55 5.41 -17.78
N ASP A 156 -12.05 4.87 -18.89
CA ASP A 156 -12.80 5.65 -19.87
C ASP A 156 -14.17 6.11 -19.30
N PRO A 157 -14.88 7.05 -19.94
CA PRO A 157 -16.15 7.57 -19.42
C PRO A 157 -17.23 6.50 -19.15
N ALA A 158 -17.31 5.46 -19.98
CA ALA A 158 -18.28 4.38 -19.79
C ALA A 158 -17.93 3.54 -18.56
N ARG A 159 -16.64 3.23 -18.39
CA ARG A 159 -16.10 2.49 -17.25
C ARG A 159 -16.24 3.28 -15.95
N VAL A 160 -16.06 4.60 -16.00
CA VAL A 160 -16.29 5.48 -14.84
C VAL A 160 -17.74 5.37 -14.35
N GLU A 161 -18.71 5.39 -15.25
CA GLU A 161 -20.12 5.26 -14.88
C GLU A 161 -20.46 3.85 -14.37
N GLU A 162 -19.91 2.81 -14.98
CA GLU A 162 -20.04 1.43 -14.49
C GLU A 162 -19.51 1.28 -13.06
N LEU A 163 -18.31 1.83 -12.79
CA LEU A 163 -17.71 1.84 -11.45
C LEU A 163 -18.54 2.66 -10.47
N SER A 164 -19.04 3.83 -10.89
CA SER A 164 -19.91 4.67 -10.05
C SER A 164 -21.17 3.91 -9.62
N LEU A 165 -21.82 3.19 -10.55
CA LEU A 165 -22.99 2.35 -10.25
C LEU A 165 -22.63 1.15 -9.36
N ALA A 166 -21.45 0.55 -9.56
CA ALA A 166 -20.99 -0.54 -8.71
C ALA A 166 -20.76 -0.07 -7.26
N LEU A 167 -20.20 1.12 -7.06
CA LEU A 167 -20.00 1.71 -5.74
C LEU A 167 -21.31 2.10 -5.05
N GLU A 168 -22.32 2.56 -5.80
CA GLU A 168 -23.68 2.78 -5.26
C GLU A 168 -24.29 1.46 -4.75
N ARG A 169 -24.16 0.37 -5.51
CA ARG A 169 -24.59 -0.97 -5.07
C ARG A 169 -23.80 -1.45 -3.85
N TRP A 170 -22.50 -1.20 -3.83
CA TRP A 170 -21.63 -1.56 -2.71
C TRP A 170 -22.06 -0.87 -1.42
N ALA A 171 -22.32 0.44 -1.46
CA ALA A 171 -22.84 1.20 -0.34
C ALA A 171 -24.17 0.63 0.18
N ALA A 172 -25.08 0.25 -0.73
CA ALA A 172 -26.36 -0.36 -0.38
C ALA A 172 -26.19 -1.73 0.31
N VAL A 173 -25.30 -2.59 -0.19
CA VAL A 173 -25.00 -3.90 0.42
C VAL A 173 -24.42 -3.72 1.83
N LEU A 174 -23.39 -2.88 1.98
CA LEU A 174 -22.78 -2.60 3.29
C LEU A 174 -23.79 -2.01 4.28
N THR A 175 -24.63 -1.07 3.82
CA THR A 175 -25.64 -0.45 4.68
C THR A 175 -26.67 -1.47 5.15
N ARG A 176 -27.14 -2.33 4.25
CA ARG A 176 -28.11 -3.39 4.56
C ARG A 176 -27.56 -4.41 5.55
N ASP A 177 -26.33 -4.89 5.31
CA ASP A 177 -25.80 -6.05 6.01
C ASP A 177 -25.09 -5.70 7.33
N LEU A 178 -24.54 -4.49 7.45
CA LEU A 178 -23.75 -4.08 8.61
C LEU A 178 -24.39 -2.95 9.43
N SER A 179 -25.48 -2.35 8.94
CA SER A 179 -26.24 -1.28 9.65
C SER A 179 -25.34 -0.19 10.27
N PRO A 180 -24.46 0.45 9.48
CA PRO A 180 -23.53 1.44 9.98
C PRO A 180 -24.24 2.70 10.49
N GLY A 181 -23.66 3.35 11.50
CA GLY A 181 -24.14 4.63 12.01
C GLY A 181 -23.84 5.85 11.11
N THR A 182 -23.19 5.64 9.95
CA THR A 182 -22.71 6.71 9.05
C THR A 182 -23.22 6.46 7.63
N ASP A 183 -23.55 7.54 6.89
CA ASP A 183 -23.88 7.44 5.47
C ASP A 183 -22.67 7.04 4.62
N LEU A 184 -22.60 5.78 4.22
CA LEU A 184 -21.49 5.25 3.41
C LEU A 184 -21.41 5.84 2.00
N ARG A 185 -22.49 6.45 1.49
CA ARG A 185 -22.51 6.98 0.13
C ARG A 185 -21.79 8.32 0.05
N THR A 186 -22.07 9.22 0.98
CA THR A 186 -21.64 10.62 0.87
C THR A 186 -20.92 11.18 2.09
N ALA A 187 -20.83 10.44 3.20
CA ALA A 187 -20.09 10.93 4.35
C ALA A 187 -18.60 11.18 4.00
N PRO A 188 -17.95 12.13 4.69
CA PRO A 188 -16.55 12.47 4.45
C PRO A 188 -15.62 11.26 4.53
N GLY A 189 -14.73 11.11 3.55
CA GLY A 189 -13.71 10.07 3.54
C GLY A 189 -14.18 8.68 3.10
N THR A 190 -15.47 8.47 2.86
CA THR A 190 -16.02 7.17 2.42
C THR A 190 -15.45 6.69 1.08
N GLY A 191 -15.08 7.63 0.20
CA GLY A 191 -14.43 7.33 -1.08
C GLY A 191 -12.93 7.09 -0.98
N ALA A 192 -12.32 7.20 0.21
CA ALA A 192 -10.88 7.02 0.36
C ALA A 192 -10.42 5.67 -0.19
N SER A 193 -9.29 5.70 -0.91
CA SER A 193 -8.67 4.54 -1.56
C SER A 193 -9.64 3.71 -2.42
N GLY A 194 -10.58 4.37 -3.11
CA GLY A 194 -11.51 3.68 -4.02
C GLY A 194 -12.66 2.96 -3.32
N GLY A 195 -13.02 3.39 -2.11
CA GLY A 195 -14.14 2.83 -1.34
C GLY A 195 -13.74 1.94 -0.17
N LEU A 196 -12.43 1.81 0.09
CA LEU A 196 -11.93 1.21 1.32
C LEU A 196 -12.43 1.97 2.55
N GLY A 197 -12.51 3.30 2.46
CA GLY A 197 -13.06 4.14 3.53
C GLY A 197 -14.48 3.73 3.92
N ALA A 198 -15.37 3.53 2.94
CA ALA A 198 -16.73 3.05 3.18
C ALA A 198 -16.77 1.64 3.79
N GLY A 199 -15.92 0.72 3.31
CA GLY A 199 -15.83 -0.63 3.88
C GLY A 199 -15.40 -0.62 5.35
N LEU A 200 -14.38 0.16 5.70
CA LEU A 200 -13.92 0.30 7.08
C LEU A 200 -14.95 1.01 7.96
N ALA A 201 -15.59 2.08 7.45
CA ALA A 201 -16.67 2.76 8.16
C ALA A 201 -17.87 1.82 8.42
N ALA A 202 -18.14 0.89 7.51
CA ALA A 202 -19.18 -0.12 7.70
C ALA A 202 -18.86 -1.10 8.84
N LEU A 203 -17.59 -1.31 9.14
CA LEU A 203 -17.10 -2.09 10.28
C LEU A 203 -17.00 -1.27 11.57
N GLY A 204 -17.52 -0.04 11.59
CA GLY A 204 -17.49 0.84 12.76
C GLY A 204 -16.23 1.71 12.88
N ALA A 205 -15.37 1.75 11.85
CA ALA A 205 -14.20 2.62 11.88
C ALA A 205 -14.58 4.10 11.80
N ARG A 206 -13.85 4.93 12.56
CA ARG A 206 -13.96 6.39 12.49
C ARG A 206 -13.04 6.91 11.40
N LEU A 207 -13.64 7.48 10.36
CA LEU A 207 -12.92 8.16 9.30
C LEU A 207 -12.53 9.57 9.78
N LEU A 208 -11.23 9.78 9.96
CA LEU A 208 -10.69 11.03 10.48
C LEU A 208 -9.85 11.71 9.40
N PRO A 209 -9.83 13.06 9.36
CA PRO A 209 -8.86 13.78 8.55
C PRO A 209 -7.44 13.30 8.86
N ARG A 210 -6.66 13.04 7.81
CA ARG A 210 -5.26 12.58 7.95
C ARG A 210 -4.45 13.40 8.96
N PHE A 211 -4.70 14.70 9.00
CA PHE A 211 -4.00 15.62 9.88
C PHE A 211 -4.32 15.41 11.33
N ASP A 212 -5.59 15.24 11.69
CA ASP A 212 -5.98 15.05 13.09
C ASP A 212 -5.33 13.78 13.65
N VAL A 213 -5.30 12.69 12.87
CA VAL A 213 -4.65 11.44 13.30
C VAL A 213 -3.14 11.59 13.46
N LEU A 214 -2.47 12.30 12.55
CA LEU A 214 -1.01 12.50 12.61
C LEU A 214 -0.62 13.49 13.71
N LEU A 215 -1.44 14.52 13.92
CA LEU A 215 -1.16 15.63 14.82
C LEU A 215 -1.63 15.38 16.24
N ASP A 216 -2.60 14.50 16.51
CA ASP A 216 -2.93 14.10 17.89
C ASP A 216 -1.72 13.53 18.66
N ARG A 217 -0.70 13.06 17.94
CA ARG A 217 0.57 12.55 18.50
C ARG A 217 1.66 13.62 18.62
N LEU A 218 1.47 14.79 18.04
CA LEU A 218 2.44 15.89 18.00
C LEU A 218 1.81 17.10 18.68
N ASP A 219 2.44 17.65 19.72
CA ASP A 219 1.98 18.89 20.37
C ASP A 219 2.23 20.12 19.47
N LEU A 220 1.66 20.10 18.27
CA LEU A 220 1.88 21.09 17.22
C LEU A 220 1.20 22.40 17.61
N ASP A 221 -0.03 22.37 18.10
CA ASP A 221 -0.77 23.59 18.43
C ASP A 221 -0.06 24.40 19.53
N ALA A 222 0.45 23.74 20.59
CA ALA A 222 1.22 24.46 21.62
C ALA A 222 2.58 24.95 21.11
N ARG A 223 3.20 24.24 20.16
CA ARG A 223 4.44 24.70 19.50
C ARG A 223 4.18 25.89 18.58
N LEU A 224 3.10 25.87 17.82
CA LEU A 224 2.68 26.97 16.95
C LEU A 224 2.39 28.21 17.79
N ALA A 225 1.65 28.10 18.88
CA ALA A 225 1.33 29.22 19.77
C ALA A 225 2.56 29.90 20.41
N ARG A 226 3.74 29.24 20.39
CA ARG A 226 5.01 29.77 20.91
C ARG A 226 5.96 30.25 19.83
N ALA A 227 5.62 30.07 18.56
CA ALA A 227 6.49 30.43 17.44
C ALA A 227 6.27 31.89 17.02
N ASP A 228 7.34 32.57 16.63
CA ASP A 228 7.27 33.91 16.03
C ASP A 228 7.02 33.86 14.51
N LEU A 229 7.36 32.72 13.89
CA LEU A 229 7.20 32.46 12.46
C LEU A 229 7.09 30.95 12.23
N VAL A 230 6.18 30.55 11.35
CA VAL A 230 6.03 29.17 10.91
C VAL A 230 6.52 29.04 9.49
N ILE A 231 7.45 28.10 9.25
CA ILE A 231 7.92 27.74 7.92
C ILE A 231 7.46 26.31 7.64
N THR A 232 6.76 26.12 6.52
CA THR A 232 6.32 24.80 6.04
C THR A 232 6.66 24.65 4.56
N ALA A 233 6.49 23.45 4.01
CA ALA A 233 6.88 23.17 2.64
C ALA A 233 6.03 22.09 1.97
N GLU A 234 6.00 22.11 0.64
CA GLU A 234 5.49 21.02 -0.19
C GLU A 234 6.14 20.98 -1.57
N GLY A 235 5.97 19.89 -2.31
CA GLY A 235 6.53 19.76 -3.66
C GLY A 235 5.86 20.68 -4.70
N ALA A 236 4.56 20.91 -4.61
CA ALA A 236 3.82 21.76 -5.54
C ALA A 236 2.67 22.48 -4.83
N LEU A 237 2.75 23.81 -4.77
CA LEU A 237 1.75 24.70 -4.20
C LEU A 237 0.76 25.11 -5.30
N ASP A 238 -0.47 24.63 -5.22
CA ASP A 238 -1.53 24.85 -6.22
C ASP A 238 -2.93 24.96 -5.58
N HIS A 239 -3.99 25.08 -6.40
CA HIS A 239 -5.40 25.10 -5.96
C HIS A 239 -5.84 23.85 -5.16
N GLN A 240 -5.08 22.76 -5.17
CA GLN A 240 -5.40 21.57 -4.37
C GLN A 240 -4.89 21.71 -2.93
N THR A 241 -3.92 22.60 -2.70
CA THR A 241 -3.29 22.79 -1.38
C THR A 241 -4.31 23.13 -0.31
N VAL A 242 -5.20 24.08 -0.61
CA VAL A 242 -6.26 24.53 0.33
C VAL A 242 -7.19 23.39 0.75
N ARG A 243 -7.27 22.30 -0.04
CA ARG A 243 -8.15 21.14 0.16
C ARG A 243 -7.52 20.05 1.04
N GLY A 244 -6.76 20.45 2.06
CA GLY A 244 -6.19 19.53 3.03
C GLY A 244 -4.89 18.89 2.57
N LYS A 245 -3.96 19.69 2.04
CA LYS A 245 -2.52 19.37 2.10
C LYS A 245 -1.89 19.97 3.36
N ILE A 246 -0.66 19.53 3.67
CA ILE A 246 0.05 19.88 4.92
C ILE A 246 0.21 21.40 5.08
N PRO A 247 0.65 22.17 4.06
CA PRO A 247 0.85 23.60 4.24
C PRO A 247 -0.42 24.35 4.62
N ALA A 248 -1.56 23.98 4.03
CA ALA A 248 -2.84 24.63 4.34
C ALA A 248 -3.31 24.35 5.76
N GLU A 249 -3.11 23.13 6.28
CA GLU A 249 -3.51 22.80 7.65
C GLU A 249 -2.63 23.51 8.69
N VAL A 250 -1.32 23.48 8.48
CA VAL A 250 -0.36 24.22 9.30
C VAL A 250 -0.69 25.71 9.28
N ALA A 251 -1.01 26.26 8.11
CA ALA A 251 -1.37 27.66 7.97
C ALA A 251 -2.65 28.02 8.73
N ARG A 252 -3.72 27.21 8.64
CA ARG A 252 -4.96 27.47 9.38
C ARG A 252 -4.75 27.50 10.90
N ARG A 253 -3.97 26.55 11.42
CA ARG A 253 -3.68 26.45 12.87
C ARG A 253 -2.76 27.57 13.37
N ALA A 254 -1.72 27.89 12.59
CA ALA A 254 -0.82 29.00 12.89
C ALA A 254 -1.56 30.35 12.86
N HIS A 255 -2.42 30.55 11.85
CA HIS A 255 -3.25 31.74 11.73
C HIS A 255 -4.23 31.89 12.89
N ALA A 256 -4.86 30.78 13.34
CA ALA A 256 -5.70 30.79 14.55
C ALA A 256 -4.93 31.18 15.82
N SER A 257 -3.61 30.99 15.83
CA SER A 257 -2.70 31.41 16.90
C SER A 257 -2.08 32.80 16.66
N GLY A 258 -2.44 33.48 15.57
CA GLY A 258 -1.89 34.78 15.20
C GLY A 258 -0.43 34.75 14.70
N VAL A 259 0.08 33.57 14.34
CA VAL A 259 1.48 33.40 13.94
C VAL A 259 1.62 33.40 12.42
N PRO A 260 2.53 34.22 11.84
CA PRO A 260 2.69 34.31 10.39
C PRO A 260 3.30 33.04 9.80
N VAL A 261 2.93 32.75 8.54
CA VAL A 261 3.28 31.52 7.84
C VAL A 261 3.97 31.80 6.50
N LEU A 262 5.16 31.21 6.33
CA LEU A 262 5.90 31.16 5.08
C LEU A 262 5.89 29.73 4.52
N VAL A 263 5.47 29.57 3.26
CA VAL A 263 5.52 28.28 2.55
C VAL A 263 6.66 28.26 1.53
N LEU A 264 7.51 27.24 1.58
CA LEU A 264 8.53 26.97 0.56
C LEU A 264 8.05 25.82 -0.34
N ALA A 265 7.81 26.12 -1.61
CA ALA A 265 7.24 25.17 -2.56
C ALA A 265 8.28 24.71 -3.59
N GLY A 266 8.31 23.42 -3.92
CA GLY A 266 9.09 22.91 -5.04
C GLY A 266 8.73 23.61 -6.35
N THR A 267 7.44 23.80 -6.57
CA THR A 267 6.87 24.54 -7.72
C THR A 267 5.63 25.31 -7.28
N ILE A 268 5.34 26.41 -7.98
CA ILE A 268 4.13 27.22 -7.78
C ILE A 268 3.22 26.99 -8.98
N GLY A 269 2.10 26.34 -8.76
CA GLY A 269 1.11 25.97 -9.77
C GLY A 269 -0.06 26.94 -9.88
N GLN A 270 -1.02 26.59 -10.74
CA GLN A 270 -2.25 27.36 -10.92
C GLN A 270 -3.07 27.41 -9.63
N GLY A 271 -3.60 28.59 -9.31
CA GLY A 271 -4.42 28.82 -8.12
C GLY A 271 -3.64 28.87 -6.80
N ALA A 272 -2.29 28.90 -6.83
CA ALA A 272 -1.49 28.98 -5.61
C ALA A 272 -1.86 30.16 -4.69
N HIS A 273 -2.28 31.30 -5.26
CA HIS A 273 -2.69 32.48 -4.49
C HIS A 273 -3.90 32.21 -3.55
N GLU A 274 -4.71 31.18 -3.81
CA GLU A 274 -5.83 30.78 -2.95
C GLU A 274 -5.37 30.39 -1.54
N VAL A 275 -4.10 30.00 -1.35
CA VAL A 275 -3.60 29.63 -0.02
C VAL A 275 -3.56 30.79 0.98
N ARG A 276 -3.62 32.04 0.49
CA ARG A 276 -3.76 33.22 1.35
C ARG A 276 -5.06 33.18 2.15
N ALA A 277 -6.13 32.63 1.58
CA ALA A 277 -7.42 32.52 2.24
C ALA A 277 -7.42 31.51 3.41
N VAL A 278 -6.41 30.65 3.51
CA VAL A 278 -6.25 29.66 4.59
C VAL A 278 -5.11 30.00 5.55
N GLY A 279 -4.61 31.24 5.52
CA GLY A 279 -3.64 31.74 6.49
C GLY A 279 -2.17 31.68 6.06
N VAL A 280 -1.87 31.47 4.77
CA VAL A 280 -0.50 31.61 4.25
C VAL A 280 -0.20 33.08 3.95
N ASP A 281 0.72 33.69 4.69
CA ASP A 281 1.11 35.10 4.50
C ASP A 281 2.03 35.29 3.30
N ALA A 282 2.99 34.38 3.13
CA ALA A 282 3.95 34.38 2.05
C ALA A 282 4.27 32.98 1.54
N TYR A 283 4.60 32.87 0.26
CA TYR A 283 5.14 31.64 -0.31
C TYR A 283 6.22 31.94 -1.34
N SER A 284 7.17 31.03 -1.50
CA SER A 284 8.27 31.14 -2.45
C SER A 284 8.61 29.79 -3.09
N SER A 285 9.06 29.83 -4.34
CA SER A 285 9.60 28.65 -5.01
C SER A 285 11.01 28.37 -4.50
N ILE A 286 11.36 27.10 -4.29
CA ILE A 286 12.75 26.74 -3.96
C ILE A 286 13.66 26.84 -5.18
N LEU A 287 13.10 26.70 -6.38
CA LEU A 287 13.88 26.67 -7.62
C LEU A 287 14.51 28.04 -7.90
N PRO A 288 15.83 28.11 -8.15
CA PRO A 288 16.52 29.37 -8.45
C PRO A 288 16.28 29.87 -9.87
N ALA A 289 15.94 28.96 -10.78
CA ALA A 289 15.70 29.20 -12.21
C ALA A 289 14.86 28.04 -12.77
N PRO A 290 14.44 28.09 -14.05
CA PRO A 290 13.95 26.90 -14.74
C PRO A 290 15.04 25.80 -14.73
N VAL A 291 14.74 24.67 -14.10
CA VAL A 291 15.65 23.52 -13.93
C VAL A 291 14.92 22.24 -14.35
N ALA A 292 15.64 21.28 -14.92
CA ALA A 292 15.06 19.98 -15.28
C ALA A 292 14.62 19.20 -14.03
N LEU A 293 13.51 18.48 -14.09
CA LEU A 293 12.97 17.75 -12.93
C LEU A 293 13.99 16.81 -12.25
N PRO A 294 14.82 16.03 -12.98
CA PRO A 294 15.82 15.18 -12.33
C PRO A 294 16.83 15.98 -11.49
N GLU A 295 17.30 17.11 -12.01
CA GLU A 295 18.22 17.99 -11.30
C GLU A 295 17.52 18.67 -10.09
N ALA A 296 16.27 19.09 -10.25
CA ALA A 296 15.48 19.66 -9.15
C ALA A 296 15.28 18.68 -7.99
N LEU A 297 15.13 17.39 -8.28
CA LEU A 297 14.99 16.34 -7.27
C LEU A 297 16.34 16.02 -6.62
N ASP A 298 17.41 15.91 -7.41
CA ASP A 298 18.77 15.60 -6.92
C ASP A 298 19.32 16.72 -6.01
N ARG A 299 19.15 17.98 -6.41
CA ARG A 299 19.63 19.18 -5.70
C ARG A 299 18.59 19.81 -4.79
N GLY A 300 17.46 19.14 -4.54
CA GLY A 300 16.33 19.71 -3.79
C GLY A 300 16.70 20.24 -2.41
N GLY A 301 17.63 19.58 -1.71
CA GLY A 301 18.13 20.02 -0.40
C GLY A 301 18.91 21.33 -0.46
N GLU A 302 19.78 21.50 -1.46
CA GLU A 302 20.52 22.74 -1.72
C GLU A 302 19.56 23.88 -2.05
N PHE A 303 18.63 23.65 -2.99
CA PHE A 303 17.65 24.66 -3.40
C PHE A 303 16.74 25.09 -2.26
N LEU A 304 16.31 24.16 -1.41
CA LEU A 304 15.52 24.46 -0.22
C LEU A 304 16.30 25.34 0.77
N ALA A 305 17.58 25.03 1.04
CA ALA A 305 18.41 25.81 1.94
C ALA A 305 18.59 27.25 1.43
N ASP A 306 18.97 27.40 0.16
CA ASP A 306 19.18 28.71 -0.45
C ASP A 306 17.89 29.54 -0.50
N ALA A 307 16.76 28.90 -0.84
CA ALA A 307 15.47 29.58 -0.87
C ALA A 307 15.00 30.02 0.52
N THR A 308 15.26 29.20 1.54
CA THR A 308 14.99 29.55 2.93
C THR A 308 15.81 30.77 3.33
N GLU A 309 17.11 30.79 3.02
CA GLU A 309 17.97 31.93 3.31
C GLU A 309 17.47 33.21 2.62
N ARG A 310 17.18 33.14 1.30
CA ARG A 310 16.65 34.28 0.56
C ARG A 310 15.35 34.80 1.16
N ALA A 311 14.43 33.91 1.52
CA ALA A 311 13.15 34.30 2.12
C ALA A 311 13.34 34.97 3.47
N LEU A 312 14.18 34.42 4.35
CA LEU A 312 14.47 35.01 5.66
C LEU A 312 15.22 36.34 5.54
N ARG A 313 16.11 36.51 4.56
CA ARG A 313 16.75 37.79 4.28
C ARG A 313 15.73 38.87 3.89
N MET A 314 14.69 38.52 3.13
CA MET A 314 13.60 39.46 2.83
C MET A 314 12.81 39.83 4.08
N VAL A 315 12.54 38.88 4.98
CA VAL A 315 11.90 39.15 6.27
C VAL A 315 12.76 40.11 7.11
N LEU A 316 14.06 39.84 7.24
CA LEU A 316 15.02 40.69 7.95
C LEU A 316 15.21 42.07 7.31
N LEU A 317 15.06 42.18 6.00
CA LEU A 317 15.03 43.48 5.32
C LEU A 317 13.77 44.25 5.71
N GLY A 318 12.61 43.58 5.75
CA GLY A 318 11.34 44.14 6.17
C GLY A 318 11.38 44.74 7.58
N THR A 319 12.09 44.11 8.53
CA THR A 319 12.23 44.64 9.90
C THR A 319 13.05 45.93 9.99
N ARG A 320 13.79 46.30 8.92
CA ARG A 320 14.60 47.52 8.83
C ARG A 320 13.91 48.64 8.05
N LEU A 321 12.77 48.36 7.42
CA LEU A 321 11.99 49.39 6.75
C LEU A 321 11.36 50.29 7.82
N ALA A 322 11.82 51.53 7.91
CA ALA A 322 11.16 52.52 8.77
C ALA A 322 9.77 52.84 8.17
N PRO A 323 8.73 53.03 9.01
CA PRO A 323 7.49 53.62 8.53
C PRO A 323 7.84 54.99 7.94
N VAL A 324 7.49 55.23 6.68
CA VAL A 324 7.53 56.59 6.14
C VAL A 324 6.48 57.37 6.94
N ALA A 325 6.95 58.32 7.77
CA ALA A 325 6.06 59.21 8.49
C ALA A 325 5.14 59.89 7.46
N ALA A 326 3.83 59.68 7.61
CA ALA A 326 2.79 60.29 6.80
C ALA A 326 2.68 61.80 7.09
#